data_AF-A0A6N6SPL9-F1
#
_entry.id   AF-A0A6N6SPL9-F1
#
_cell.length_a   1.000
_cell.length_b   1.000
_cell.length_c   1.000
_cell.angle_alpha   90.00
_cell.angle_beta   90.00
_cell.angle_gamma   90.00
#
_symmetry.space_group_name_H-M   'P 1'
#
loop_
_entity.id
_entity.type
_entity.pdbx_description
1 polymer ?
#
loop_
_entity_poly.entity_id
_entity_poly.type
_entity_poly.pdbx_seq_one_letter_code
_entity_poly.pdbx_strand_id
1 'polypeptide(L)'
;MKINSFLRRMFVKPKAYFLTHEAIVRIAKEAKGKGIRYLPLHYVGVANADTSGEAITRYHKNTLGWKADGYHLFLNHDGIIEELEPIGTRANGCRASGRSWWNRWSKFPSNEEYIGIKALHICFETIVGYKMSSTQERLLLELFRELIRQIPNILIGGHREFPDYENWNKRQNTLCPGFSVSDWLKDAGILKSNCFYEVWKP
;
A
#
# COMPACT_ATOMS: atom_id res chain seq x y z
N MET A 1 -45.25 -5.63 -4.14
CA MET A 1 -44.16 -5.23 -3.23
C MET A 1 -42.86 -5.21 -4.04
N LYS A 2 -42.35 -4.02 -4.40
CA LYS A 2 -41.10 -3.90 -5.19
C LYS A 2 -39.92 -4.11 -4.25
N ILE A 3 -39.22 -5.24 -4.39
CA ILE A 3 -37.96 -5.49 -3.68
C ILE A 3 -36.93 -4.50 -4.24
N ASN A 4 -36.46 -3.61 -3.37
CA ASN A 4 -35.46 -2.59 -3.66
C ASN A 4 -34.22 -3.21 -4.35
N SER A 5 -33.87 -2.69 -5.52
CA SER A 5 -32.64 -2.98 -6.27
C SER A 5 -31.36 -2.48 -5.59
N PHE A 6 -31.45 -2.02 -4.34
CA PHE A 6 -30.37 -1.39 -3.57
C PHE A 6 -29.47 -2.40 -2.82
N LEU A 7 -29.86 -3.67 -2.74
CA LEU A 7 -29.13 -4.71 -1.98
C LEU A 7 -28.22 -5.63 -2.84
N ARG A 8 -27.87 -5.21 -4.07
CA ARG A 8 -26.92 -5.93 -4.94
C ARG A 8 -25.58 -5.20 -5.12
N ARG A 9 -25.05 -4.54 -4.09
CA ARG A 9 -23.58 -4.46 -3.97
C ARG A 9 -23.12 -5.78 -3.36
N MET A 10 -23.15 -6.81 -4.20
CA MET A 10 -22.55 -8.11 -3.89
C MET A 10 -21.10 -7.84 -3.54
N PHE A 11 -20.70 -8.26 -2.34
CA PHE A 11 -19.31 -8.38 -1.95
C PHE A 11 -18.58 -9.11 -3.08
N VAL A 12 -17.78 -8.37 -3.86
CA VAL A 12 -16.85 -9.01 -4.77
C VAL A 12 -15.84 -9.68 -3.86
N LYS A 13 -15.86 -11.01 -3.80
CA LYS A 13 -14.85 -11.75 -3.04
C LYS A 13 -13.47 -11.35 -3.56
N PRO A 14 -12.49 -11.07 -2.67
CA PRO A 14 -11.12 -10.84 -3.09
C PRO A 14 -10.65 -11.95 -4.02
N LYS A 15 -9.96 -11.58 -5.09
CA LYS A 15 -9.29 -12.57 -5.94
C LYS A 15 -8.00 -12.96 -5.25
N ALA A 16 -7.91 -14.22 -4.83
CA ALA A 16 -6.72 -14.79 -4.21
C ALA A 16 -5.91 -15.60 -5.24
N TYR A 17 -4.60 -15.41 -5.28
CA TYR A 17 -3.68 -16.21 -6.09
C TYR A 17 -2.27 -16.21 -5.47
N PHE A 18 -1.47 -17.24 -5.77
CA PHE A 18 -0.06 -17.22 -5.41
C PHE A 18 0.65 -16.09 -6.13
N LEU A 19 1.52 -15.35 -5.44
CA LEU A 19 2.32 -14.32 -6.06
C LEU A 19 3.45 -14.96 -6.88
N THR A 20 3.10 -15.45 -8.07
CA THR A 20 4.07 -15.97 -9.03
C THR A 20 4.80 -14.82 -9.73
N HIS A 21 5.89 -15.13 -10.44
CA HIS A 21 6.60 -14.15 -11.24
C HIS A 21 5.68 -13.47 -12.28
N GLU A 22 4.78 -14.21 -12.92
CA GLU A 22 3.82 -13.67 -13.88
C GLU A 22 2.84 -12.70 -13.21
N ALA A 23 2.39 -13.03 -12.01
CA ALA A 23 1.53 -12.16 -11.21
C ALA A 23 2.24 -10.86 -10.83
N ILE A 24 3.50 -10.93 -10.41
CA ILE A 24 4.37 -9.78 -10.11
C ILE A 24 4.49 -8.86 -11.33
N VAL A 25 4.82 -9.43 -12.50
CA VAL A 25 4.96 -8.67 -13.75
C VAL A 25 3.62 -8.03 -14.16
N ARG A 26 2.51 -8.74 -13.98
CA ARG A 26 1.16 -8.20 -14.25
C ARG A 26 0.86 -6.98 -13.37
N ILE A 27 1.05 -7.11 -12.05
CA ILE A 27 0.80 -6.03 -11.08
C ILE A 27 1.64 -4.80 -11.43
N ALA A 28 2.92 -4.97 -11.74
CA ALA A 28 3.79 -3.85 -12.07
C ALA A 28 3.42 -3.17 -13.40
N LYS A 29 3.03 -3.94 -14.42
CA LYS A 29 2.49 -3.39 -15.68
C LYS A 29 1.19 -2.62 -15.47
N GLU A 30 0.28 -3.16 -14.66
CA GLU A 30 -0.97 -2.49 -14.32
C GLU A 30 -0.72 -1.19 -13.56
N ALA A 31 0.12 -1.22 -12.53
CA ALA A 31 0.53 -0.04 -11.77
C ALA A 31 1.13 1.05 -12.70
N LYS A 32 1.98 0.66 -13.64
CA LYS A 32 2.52 1.57 -14.65
C LYS A 32 1.41 2.17 -15.53
N GLY A 33 0.50 1.32 -16.03
CA GLY A 33 -0.63 1.75 -16.86
C GLY A 33 -1.59 2.72 -16.15
N LYS A 34 -1.73 2.61 -14.82
CA LYS A 34 -2.52 3.54 -14.00
C LYS A 34 -1.74 4.81 -13.58
N GLY A 35 -0.45 4.86 -13.92
CA GLY A 35 0.44 5.95 -13.56
C GLY A 35 0.69 6.04 -12.06
N ILE A 36 0.81 4.90 -11.37
CA ILE A 36 1.19 4.85 -9.96
C ILE A 36 2.57 5.49 -9.77
N ARG A 37 2.71 6.28 -8.70
CA ARG A 37 3.95 6.97 -8.32
C ARG A 37 4.41 6.65 -6.91
N TYR A 38 3.51 6.20 -6.04
CA TYR A 38 3.78 5.96 -4.63
C TYR A 38 3.42 4.52 -4.24
N LEU A 39 4.18 3.93 -3.33
CA LEU A 39 3.87 2.63 -2.74
C LEU A 39 4.11 2.69 -1.23
N PRO A 40 3.08 3.01 -0.44
CA PRO A 40 3.11 2.81 1.00
C PRO A 40 2.92 1.33 1.33
N LEU A 41 3.93 0.73 1.95
CA LEU A 41 3.87 -0.61 2.52
C LEU A 41 3.32 -0.56 3.94
N HIS A 42 2.35 -1.43 4.21
CA HIS A 42 1.64 -1.56 5.48
C HIS A 42 1.82 -2.96 6.05
N TYR A 43 1.54 -3.09 7.35
CA TYR A 43 1.18 -4.37 7.94
C TYR A 43 -0.25 -4.34 8.46
N VAL A 44 -0.87 -5.52 8.66
CA VAL A 44 -2.20 -5.61 9.31
C VAL A 44 -2.10 -5.45 10.83
N GLY A 45 -1.10 -6.06 11.47
CA GLY A 45 -0.85 -5.87 12.90
C GLY A 45 -1.84 -6.63 13.77
N VAL A 46 -2.12 -7.87 13.36
CA VAL A 46 -3.08 -8.76 14.00
C VAL A 46 -2.42 -9.54 15.13
N ALA A 47 -3.24 -10.14 16.00
CA ALA A 47 -2.74 -11.00 17.07
C ALA A 47 -2.26 -12.37 16.55
N ASN A 48 -2.77 -12.84 15.41
CA ASN A 48 -2.48 -14.15 14.82
C ASN A 48 -2.28 -14.05 13.30
N ALA A 49 -1.38 -14.86 12.72
CA ALA A 49 -1.12 -14.94 11.28
C ALA A 49 -2.05 -15.94 10.57
N ASP A 50 -3.35 -15.64 10.55
CA ASP A 50 -4.37 -16.35 9.75
C ASP A 50 -5.50 -15.39 9.31
N THR A 51 -5.09 -14.19 8.89
CA THR A 51 -5.99 -13.13 8.44
C THR A 51 -6.19 -13.25 6.94
N SER A 52 -7.44 -13.29 6.51
CA SER A 52 -7.79 -13.21 5.09
C SER A 52 -8.10 -11.78 4.64
N GLY A 53 -7.99 -11.54 3.35
CA GLY A 53 -8.45 -10.32 2.71
C GLY A 53 -9.93 -10.05 2.98
N GLU A 54 -10.77 -11.08 3.01
CA GLU A 54 -12.18 -10.94 3.38
C GLU A 54 -12.36 -10.41 4.81
N ALA A 55 -11.56 -10.89 5.77
CA ALA A 55 -11.61 -10.41 7.16
C ALA A 55 -11.22 -8.93 7.25
N ILE A 56 -10.17 -8.53 6.50
CA ILE A 56 -9.74 -7.13 6.37
C ILE A 56 -10.87 -6.28 5.78
N THR A 57 -11.49 -6.72 4.69
CA THR A 57 -12.61 -6.01 4.07
C THR A 57 -13.79 -5.87 5.02
N ARG A 58 -14.19 -6.92 5.72
CA ARG A 58 -15.26 -6.83 6.72
C ARG A 58 -14.92 -5.82 7.81
N TYR A 59 -13.69 -5.80 8.32
CA TYR A 59 -13.28 -4.82 9.32
C TYR A 59 -13.36 -3.38 8.78
N HIS A 60 -12.81 -3.11 7.59
CA HIS A 60 -12.88 -1.78 6.98
C HIS A 60 -14.32 -1.31 6.75
N LYS A 61 -15.19 -2.16 6.18
CA LYS A 61 -16.57 -1.75 5.84
C LYS A 61 -17.48 -1.72 7.06
N ASN A 62 -17.41 -2.71 7.94
CA ASN A 62 -18.41 -2.91 9.00
C ASN A 62 -17.98 -2.30 10.34
N THR A 63 -16.68 -2.24 10.62
CA THR A 63 -16.16 -1.67 11.87
C THR A 63 -15.73 -0.23 11.67
N LEU A 64 -14.95 0.06 10.63
CA LEU A 64 -14.48 1.43 10.36
C LEU A 64 -15.46 2.27 9.51
N GLY A 65 -16.49 1.64 8.91
CA GLY A 65 -17.48 2.34 8.09
C GLY A 65 -16.92 2.86 6.76
N TRP A 66 -15.79 2.34 6.29
CA TRP A 66 -15.12 2.83 5.09
C TRP A 66 -15.84 2.39 3.81
N LYS A 67 -15.89 3.28 2.81
CA LYS A 67 -16.48 2.95 1.49
C LYS A 67 -15.53 2.14 0.60
N ALA A 68 -14.23 2.34 0.76
CA ALA A 68 -13.15 1.64 0.05
C ALA A 68 -12.24 0.95 1.07
N ASP A 69 -11.61 -0.17 0.69
CA ASP A 69 -10.63 -0.81 1.56
C ASP A 69 -9.38 0.04 1.77
N GLY A 70 -8.67 -0.24 2.85
CA GLY A 70 -7.40 0.41 3.16
C GLY A 70 -6.29 0.11 2.17
N TYR A 71 -6.37 -1.03 1.47
CA TYR A 71 -5.27 -1.56 0.67
C TYR A 71 -5.77 -2.03 -0.69
N HIS A 72 -4.87 -2.05 -1.67
CA HIS A 72 -5.15 -2.66 -2.97
C HIS A 72 -4.82 -4.15 -2.93
N LEU A 73 -3.67 -4.46 -2.34
CA LEU A 73 -3.14 -5.80 -2.27
C LEU A 73 -2.90 -6.17 -0.81
N PHE A 74 -3.30 -7.37 -0.45
CA PHE A 74 -2.99 -8.01 0.82
C PHE A 74 -2.13 -9.25 0.57
N LEU A 75 -1.00 -9.39 1.27
CA LEU A 75 -0.09 -10.54 1.16
C LEU A 75 -0.11 -11.33 2.47
N ASN A 76 -0.68 -12.53 2.47
CA ASN A 76 -0.72 -13.37 3.66
C ASN A 76 0.66 -13.95 4.00
N HIS A 77 0.76 -14.67 5.13
CA HIS A 77 2.01 -15.25 5.61
C HIS A 77 2.66 -16.24 4.62
N ASP A 78 1.83 -16.96 3.86
CA ASP A 78 2.23 -18.01 2.90
C ASP A 78 2.58 -17.48 1.50
N GLY A 79 2.47 -16.16 1.27
CA GLY A 79 2.76 -15.56 -0.03
C GLY A 79 1.61 -15.59 -1.04
N ILE A 80 0.39 -15.85 -0.57
CA ILE A 80 -0.84 -15.65 -1.34
C ILE A 80 -1.17 -14.16 -1.29
N ILE A 81 -1.42 -13.60 -2.48
CA ILE A 81 -1.88 -12.22 -2.61
C ILE A 81 -3.38 -12.19 -2.88
N GLU A 82 -4.07 -11.31 -2.17
CA GLU A 82 -5.49 -11.03 -2.31
C GLU A 82 -5.68 -9.60 -2.79
N GLU A 83 -6.36 -9.43 -3.92
CA GLU A 83 -6.77 -8.11 -4.42
C GLU A 83 -8.01 -7.64 -3.68
N LEU A 84 -7.88 -6.57 -2.88
CA LEU A 84 -8.98 -5.97 -2.11
C LEU A 84 -9.63 -4.80 -2.87
N GLU A 85 -8.82 -3.97 -3.54
CA GLU A 85 -9.30 -2.84 -4.36
C GLU A 85 -8.54 -2.80 -5.70
N PRO A 86 -9.20 -2.43 -6.81
CA PRO A 86 -8.54 -2.39 -8.12
C PRO A 86 -7.39 -1.38 -8.16
N ILE A 87 -6.28 -1.75 -8.79
CA ILE A 87 -5.11 -0.85 -8.90
C ILE A 87 -5.50 0.45 -9.61
N GLY A 88 -5.11 1.58 -9.02
CA GLY A 88 -5.43 2.92 -9.53
C GLY A 88 -6.78 3.47 -9.09
N THR A 89 -7.50 2.78 -8.18
CA THR A 89 -8.59 3.40 -7.43
C THR A 89 -8.07 4.00 -6.13
N ARG A 90 -8.95 4.64 -5.36
CA ARG A 90 -8.58 5.21 -4.06
C ARG A 90 -8.68 4.13 -2.99
N ALA A 91 -7.57 3.84 -2.32
CA ALA A 91 -7.54 3.09 -1.06
C ALA A 91 -7.45 4.03 0.16
N ASN A 92 -7.91 3.57 1.32
CA ASN A 92 -8.01 4.37 2.55
C ASN A 92 -6.86 4.22 3.54
N GLY A 93 -5.88 3.34 3.26
CA GLY A 93 -4.88 2.90 4.25
C GLY A 93 -3.75 3.89 4.52
N CYS A 94 -3.71 5.04 3.83
CA CYS A 94 -2.77 6.12 4.10
C CYS A 94 -3.56 7.44 4.12
N ARG A 95 -3.67 8.08 5.28
CA ARG A 95 -4.48 9.29 5.48
C ARG A 95 -3.82 10.57 4.96
N ALA A 96 -2.81 10.46 4.10
CA ALA A 96 -2.13 11.58 3.44
C ALA A 96 -3.04 12.42 2.49
N SER A 97 -4.36 12.27 2.57
CA SER A 97 -5.35 12.90 1.69
C SER A 97 -6.22 13.94 2.41
N GLY A 98 -5.60 15.08 2.73
CA GLY A 98 -6.26 16.36 2.93
C GLY A 98 -5.64 17.42 2.02
N ARG A 99 -6.46 18.14 1.26
CA ARG A 99 -6.14 19.10 0.17
C ARG A 99 -5.18 20.26 0.51
N SER A 100 -4.69 20.39 1.74
CA SER A 100 -4.27 21.68 2.29
C SER A 100 -2.76 21.93 2.48
N TRP A 101 -1.89 20.91 2.44
CA TRP A 101 -0.44 21.14 2.61
C TRP A 101 0.46 20.71 1.47
N TRP A 102 0.08 19.71 0.66
CA TRP A 102 0.89 19.32 -0.49
C TRP A 102 1.05 20.45 -1.52
N ASN A 103 0.04 21.30 -1.69
CA ASN A 103 0.14 22.50 -2.54
C ASN A 103 0.93 23.67 -1.91
N ARG A 104 1.29 23.61 -0.61
CA ARG A 104 1.82 24.76 0.13
C ARG A 104 3.36 24.74 0.28
N TRP A 105 4.00 23.57 0.20
CA TRP A 105 5.44 23.42 0.44
C TRP A 105 6.18 22.53 -0.56
N SER A 106 5.47 22.00 -1.54
CA SER A 106 6.13 21.19 -2.55
C SER A 106 6.80 22.07 -3.60
N LYS A 107 8.09 21.83 -3.85
CA LYS A 107 8.72 22.06 -5.17
C LYS A 107 8.10 21.17 -6.27
N PHE A 108 7.01 20.45 -5.98
CA PHE A 108 6.26 19.67 -6.95
C PHE A 108 5.20 20.58 -7.57
N PRO A 109 5.02 20.54 -8.89
CA PRO A 109 4.07 21.41 -9.56
C PRO A 109 2.69 21.21 -8.95
N SER A 110 2.17 22.30 -8.39
CA SER A 110 0.75 22.51 -8.11
C SER A 110 -0.07 21.92 -9.25
N ASN A 111 -0.98 20.99 -8.93
CA ASN A 111 -2.30 20.77 -9.55
C ASN A 111 -2.80 19.35 -9.20
N GLU A 112 -3.85 19.30 -8.36
CA GLU A 112 -4.90 18.27 -8.35
C GLU A 112 -4.55 16.77 -8.21
N GLU A 113 -3.29 16.37 -8.06
CA GLU A 113 -2.93 14.95 -8.06
C GLU A 113 -3.16 14.32 -6.66
N TYR A 114 -4.34 13.71 -6.46
CA TYR A 114 -4.63 12.94 -5.25
C TYR A 114 -3.66 11.75 -5.16
N ILE A 115 -2.71 11.83 -4.23
CA ILE A 115 -1.74 10.76 -3.90
C ILE A 115 -2.45 9.41 -3.71
N GLY A 116 -3.63 9.40 -3.10
CA GLY A 116 -4.41 8.18 -2.89
C GLY A 116 -4.83 7.44 -4.17
N ILE A 117 -4.94 8.11 -5.32
CA ILE A 117 -5.25 7.49 -6.63
C ILE A 117 -3.97 7.05 -7.35
N LYS A 118 -2.83 7.67 -7.00
CA LYS A 118 -1.51 7.40 -7.58
C LYS A 118 -0.65 6.54 -6.65
N ALA A 119 -1.26 5.92 -5.64
CA ALA A 119 -0.60 5.07 -4.68
C ALA A 119 -1.05 3.62 -4.83
N LEU A 120 -0.10 2.68 -4.84
CA LEU A 120 -0.36 1.26 -4.69
C LEU A 120 -0.17 0.90 -3.22
N HIS A 121 -1.26 0.62 -2.52
CA HIS A 121 -1.22 0.26 -1.10
C HIS A 121 -1.09 -1.25 -0.98
N ILE A 122 0.03 -1.71 -0.44
CA ILE A 122 0.28 -3.12 -0.16
C ILE A 122 0.31 -3.31 1.34
N CYS A 123 -0.44 -4.28 1.84
CA CYS A 123 -0.42 -4.68 3.24
C CYS A 123 0.03 -6.13 3.33
N PHE A 124 1.02 -6.42 4.17
CA PHE A 124 1.38 -7.80 4.44
C PHE A 124 0.88 -8.23 5.82
N GLU A 125 0.58 -9.50 5.93
CA GLU A 125 0.23 -10.12 7.19
C GLU A 125 1.43 -10.15 8.12
N THR A 126 1.25 -9.61 9.31
CA THR A 126 2.23 -9.78 10.38
C THR A 126 1.52 -9.82 11.72
N ILE A 127 2.11 -10.58 12.64
CA ILE A 127 1.74 -10.53 14.05
C ILE A 127 2.50 -9.37 14.68
N VAL A 128 1.85 -8.60 15.56
CA VAL A 128 2.52 -7.53 16.30
C VAL A 128 3.77 -8.07 17.01
N GLY A 129 4.94 -7.47 16.73
CA GLY A 129 6.23 -7.89 17.30
C GLY A 129 6.96 -9.00 16.53
N TYR A 130 6.39 -9.50 15.44
CA TYR A 130 7.02 -10.51 14.59
C TYR A 130 7.62 -9.89 13.32
N LYS A 131 8.62 -10.59 12.76
CA LYS A 131 9.19 -10.28 11.45
C LYS A 131 8.31 -10.86 10.34
N MET A 132 8.39 -10.24 9.17
CA MET A 132 7.88 -10.77 7.91
C MET A 132 8.41 -12.20 7.66
N SER A 133 7.58 -13.08 7.08
CA SER A 133 8.04 -14.42 6.68
C SER A 133 9.07 -14.31 5.56
N SER A 134 9.98 -15.29 5.44
CA SER A 134 10.96 -15.32 4.34
C SER A 134 10.29 -15.37 2.97
N THR A 135 9.12 -16.01 2.88
CA THR A 135 8.29 -16.04 1.67
C THR A 135 7.76 -14.65 1.33
N GLN A 136 7.17 -13.96 2.30
CA GLN A 136 6.69 -12.58 2.11
C GLN A 136 7.84 -11.64 1.72
N GLU A 137 8.99 -11.76 2.39
CA GLU A 137 10.16 -10.92 2.15
C GLU A 137 10.64 -11.08 0.71
N ARG A 138 10.89 -12.32 0.29
CA ARG A 138 11.34 -12.63 -1.08
C ARG A 138 10.37 -12.08 -2.12
N LEU A 139 9.08 -12.32 -1.94
CA LEU A 139 8.04 -11.92 -2.89
C LEU A 139 7.88 -10.39 -2.99
N LEU A 140 7.95 -9.69 -1.85
CA LEU A 140 7.92 -8.22 -1.85
C LEU A 140 9.16 -7.63 -2.51
N LEU A 141 10.35 -8.18 -2.25
CA LEU A 141 11.58 -7.73 -2.91
C LEU A 141 11.54 -7.97 -4.42
N GLU A 142 11.04 -9.12 -4.88
CA GLU A 142 10.82 -9.40 -6.30
C GLU A 142 9.83 -8.40 -6.92
N LEU A 143 8.70 -8.13 -6.24
CA LEU A 143 7.71 -7.16 -6.69
C LEU A 143 8.28 -5.74 -6.77
N PHE A 144 9.05 -5.30 -5.77
CA PHE A 144 9.64 -3.96 -5.78
C PHE A 144 10.69 -3.78 -6.86
N ARG A 145 11.51 -4.80 -7.13
CA ARG A 145 12.46 -4.77 -8.26
C ARG A 145 11.72 -4.60 -9.58
N GLU A 146 10.64 -5.35 -9.78
CA GLU A 146 9.86 -5.26 -11.00
C GLU A 146 9.13 -3.92 -11.11
N LEU A 147 8.58 -3.38 -10.02
CA LEU A 147 7.97 -2.05 -9.99
C LEU A 147 8.97 -0.95 -10.33
N ILE A 148 10.18 -0.98 -9.76
CA ILE A 148 11.24 -0.02 -10.08
C ILE A 148 11.65 -0.14 -11.55
N ARG A 149 11.74 -1.37 -12.08
CA ARG A 149 12.04 -1.59 -13.49
C ARG A 149 10.97 -1.01 -14.43
N GLN A 150 9.70 -1.14 -14.07
CA GLN A 150 8.58 -0.65 -14.87
C GLN A 150 8.34 0.86 -14.69
N ILE A 151 8.60 1.37 -13.49
CA ILE A 151 8.34 2.73 -13.02
C ILE A 151 9.59 3.25 -12.30
N PRO A 152 10.63 3.71 -13.02
CA PRO A 152 11.93 4.05 -12.43
C PRO A 152 11.90 5.12 -11.33
N ASN A 153 10.88 5.97 -11.33
CA ASN A 153 10.71 7.05 -10.36
C ASN A 153 9.64 6.72 -9.29
N ILE A 154 9.26 5.45 -9.14
CA ILE A 154 8.32 5.05 -8.08
C ILE A 154 8.94 5.30 -6.70
N LEU A 155 8.15 5.89 -5.82
CA LEU A 155 8.50 6.18 -4.45
C LEU A 155 7.96 5.08 -3.54
N ILE A 156 8.84 4.19 -3.07
CA ILE A 156 8.50 3.06 -2.20
C ILE A 156 8.96 3.38 -0.76
N GLY A 157 8.09 3.13 0.21
CA GLY A 157 8.39 3.31 1.63
C GLY A 157 7.35 2.67 2.53
N GLY A 158 7.61 2.62 3.83
CA GLY A 158 6.64 2.21 4.84
C GLY A 158 5.66 3.33 5.12
N HIS A 159 4.44 3.01 5.59
CA HIS A 159 3.43 4.03 5.93
C HIS A 159 4.00 5.16 6.82
N ARG A 160 4.83 4.84 7.81
CA ARG A 160 5.52 5.81 8.68
C ARG A 160 6.47 6.75 7.96
N GLU A 161 6.97 6.37 6.79
CA GLU A 161 7.89 7.14 5.97
C GLU A 161 7.15 8.09 5.02
N PHE A 162 5.84 7.91 4.84
CA PHE A 162 4.99 8.86 4.15
C PHE A 162 4.43 9.91 5.14
N PRO A 163 4.58 11.21 4.85
CA PRO A 163 4.09 12.28 5.71
C PRO A 163 2.56 12.35 5.77
N ASP A 164 2.03 12.62 6.97
CA ASP A 164 0.63 12.90 7.24
C ASP A 164 0.50 14.34 7.77
N TYR A 165 -0.64 14.96 7.47
CA TYR A 165 -0.99 16.35 7.76
C TYR A 165 -0.87 16.70 9.24
N GLU A 166 -1.29 15.80 10.14
CA GLU A 166 -1.35 16.09 11.59
C GLU A 166 0.02 15.98 12.28
N ASN A 167 0.98 15.30 11.66
CA ASN A 167 2.19 14.82 12.34
C ASN A 167 3.48 15.08 11.53
N TRP A 168 3.44 15.97 10.52
CA TRP A 168 4.63 16.44 9.78
C TRP A 168 5.78 16.85 10.71
N ASN A 169 5.46 17.53 11.82
CA ASN A 169 6.45 17.97 12.82
C ASN A 169 6.89 16.86 13.80
N LYS A 170 6.23 15.69 13.80
CA LYS A 170 6.47 14.61 14.77
C LYS A 170 7.24 13.42 14.18
N ARG A 171 7.59 13.44 12.89
CA ARG A 171 8.43 12.42 12.18
C ARG A 171 7.99 10.95 12.33
N GLN A 172 6.83 10.67 12.93
CA GLN A 172 6.24 9.35 13.10
C GLN A 172 4.71 9.48 13.11
N ASN A 173 4.07 9.29 11.96
CA ASN A 173 2.61 9.33 11.84
C ASN A 173 1.96 8.03 12.32
N THR A 174 2.72 6.94 12.28
CA THR A 174 2.34 5.58 12.66
C THR A 174 3.61 4.78 12.90
N LEU A 175 3.53 3.65 13.62
CA LEU A 175 4.62 2.68 13.70
C LEU A 175 4.69 1.79 12.47
N CYS A 176 3.62 1.72 11.66
CA CYS A 176 3.49 0.83 10.51
C CYS A 176 4.55 1.12 9.41
N PRO A 177 5.24 0.13 8.83
CA PRO A 177 5.08 -1.32 9.03
C PRO A 177 6.05 -1.91 10.06
N GLY A 178 6.41 -1.18 11.11
CA GLY A 178 7.25 -1.66 12.22
C GLY A 178 8.75 -1.54 11.99
N PHE A 179 9.17 -1.16 10.78
CA PHE A 179 10.57 -0.96 10.40
C PHE A 179 10.69 0.13 9.31
N SER A 180 11.91 0.56 9.00
CA SER A 180 12.16 1.44 7.84
C SER A 180 12.26 0.60 6.57
N VAL A 181 11.28 0.77 5.68
CA VAL A 181 11.28 0.09 4.38
C VAL A 181 12.38 0.68 3.51
N SER A 182 12.60 1.99 3.59
CA SER A 182 13.65 2.63 2.81
C SER A 182 15.05 2.12 3.15
N ASP A 183 15.37 1.88 4.43
CA ASP A 183 16.64 1.28 4.83
C ASP A 183 16.70 -0.21 4.48
N TRP A 184 15.62 -0.96 4.69
CA TRP A 184 15.54 -2.37 4.28
C TRP A 184 15.80 -2.57 2.77
N LEU A 185 15.27 -1.68 1.91
CA LEU A 185 15.51 -1.75 0.47
C LEU A 185 16.92 -1.34 0.04
N LYS A 186 17.59 -0.47 0.81
CA LYS A 186 19.02 -0.18 0.59
C LYS A 186 19.88 -1.38 0.96
N ASP A 187 19.62 -1.99 2.12
CA ASP A 187 20.33 -3.17 2.59
C ASP A 187 20.17 -4.35 1.61
N ALA A 188 18.99 -4.48 1.00
CA ALA A 188 18.71 -5.46 -0.05
C ALA A 188 19.34 -5.13 -1.42
N GLY A 189 20.06 -4.02 -1.55
CA GLY A 189 20.71 -3.56 -2.78
C GLY A 189 19.71 -3.14 -3.88
N ILE A 190 18.45 -2.88 -3.53
CA ILE A 190 17.40 -2.48 -4.48
C ILE A 190 17.44 -0.97 -4.73
N LEU A 191 17.66 -0.18 -3.67
CA LEU A 191 17.75 1.28 -3.77
C LEU A 191 19.20 1.74 -3.64
N LYS A 192 19.67 2.57 -4.59
CA LYS A 192 21.07 3.03 -4.66
C LYS A 192 21.37 4.29 -3.83
N SER A 193 20.39 5.18 -3.63
CA SER A 193 20.53 6.39 -2.79
C SER A 193 19.22 7.17 -2.71
N ASN A 194 18.46 7.21 -3.81
CA ASN A 194 17.27 8.05 -3.96
C ASN A 194 16.02 7.47 -3.24
N CYS A 195 16.16 7.12 -1.97
CA CYS A 195 15.02 6.85 -1.10
C CYS A 195 14.19 8.11 -0.90
N PHE A 196 12.92 7.91 -0.61
CA PHE A 196 11.92 8.91 -0.24
C PHE A 196 12.47 10.08 0.58
N TYR A 197 13.39 9.84 1.52
CA TYR A 197 14.00 10.88 2.35
C TYR A 197 14.95 11.86 1.62
N GLU A 198 15.65 11.48 0.56
CA GLU A 198 16.60 12.38 -0.13
C GLU A 198 15.90 13.39 -1.04
N VAL A 199 14.76 13.00 -1.62
CA VAL A 199 13.90 13.88 -2.43
C VAL A 199 13.16 14.90 -1.55
N TRP A 200 13.09 14.64 -0.23
CA TRP A 200 12.27 15.36 0.74
C TRP A 200 13.05 16.18 1.77
N LYS A 201 14.39 16.20 1.71
CA LYS A 201 15.17 17.19 2.45
C LYS A 201 14.86 18.58 1.86
N PRO A 202 14.43 19.56 2.67
CA PRO A 202 14.18 20.93 2.18
C PRO A 202 15.41 21.53 1.47
#